data_AF-A0A3N5SHT9-F1
#
_entry.id   AF-A0A3N5SHT9-F1
#
_cell.length_a   1.000
_cell.length_b   1.000
_cell.length_c   1.000
_cell.angle_alpha   90.00
_cell.angle_beta   90.00
_cell.angle_gamma   90.00
#
_symmetry.space_group_name_H-M   'P 1'
#
loop_
_entity.id
_entity.type
_entity.pdbx_description
1 polymer ?
#
loop_
_entity_poly.entity_id
_entity_poly.type
_entity_poly.pdbx_seq_one_letter_code
_entity_poly.pdbx_strand_id
1 'polypeptide(L)'
;VLADVLRRAGIETLVITDGYCFPAVRAAAAAMDFPEAALVRYPHEPAACDTPASGETTAQWRARFIARCRRIGLTHLVAIERVGPAHTVESLRQQARGGPPPADSFAAQVAETSADRCHNMRGEPIDEFAGDLHLLFEELPLALPEVRTIGVGDGANEIGMGVIPWEDLSRRLSGEQAGRVPCRVPCDFTIVAGVSNWGGYALAAGFAYRRELRQLLEPHTAASQHRVLRAMVERGPAVDGVTRQQTATVDGLSFDEYIAPWLDIRRALDLVE
;
A
#
# COMPACT_ATOMS: atom_id res chain seq x y z
N VAL A 1 -4.02 9.47 -7.88
CA VAL A 1 -3.66 9.49 -9.32
C VAL A 1 -4.00 8.18 -10.02
N LEU A 2 -3.31 7.07 -9.72
CA LEU A 2 -3.56 5.77 -10.40
C LEU A 2 -5.04 5.40 -10.50
N ALA A 3 -5.77 5.41 -9.38
CA ALA A 3 -7.19 5.04 -9.38
C ALA A 3 -8.06 5.96 -10.26
N ASP A 4 -7.76 7.25 -10.32
CA ASP A 4 -8.49 8.21 -11.15
C ASP A 4 -8.20 7.97 -12.65
N VAL A 5 -6.93 7.76 -13.00
CA VAL A 5 -6.52 7.42 -14.37
C VAL A 5 -7.20 6.13 -14.87
N LEU A 6 -7.21 5.08 -14.05
CA LEU A 6 -7.88 3.82 -14.39
C LEU A 6 -9.37 4.02 -14.62
N ARG A 7 -10.06 4.75 -13.74
CA ARG A 7 -11.49 5.08 -13.90
C ARG A 7 -11.78 5.87 -15.17
N ARG A 8 -11.00 6.92 -15.44
CA ARG A 8 -11.17 7.74 -16.66
C ARG A 8 -10.88 6.93 -17.93
N ALA A 9 -10.09 5.87 -17.83
CA ALA A 9 -9.88 4.88 -18.91
C ALA A 9 -11.01 3.84 -19.02
N GLY A 10 -12.09 3.96 -18.23
CA GLY A 10 -13.24 3.05 -18.26
C GLY A 10 -13.07 1.78 -17.41
N ILE A 11 -12.05 1.72 -16.54
CA ILE A 11 -11.81 0.57 -15.66
C ILE A 11 -12.51 0.82 -14.32
N GLU A 12 -13.43 -0.07 -13.94
CA GLU A 12 -14.03 -0.03 -12.60
C GLU A 12 -12.93 -0.18 -11.55
N THR A 13 -12.79 0.84 -10.70
CA THR A 13 -11.72 0.92 -9.70
C THR A 13 -12.30 1.30 -8.36
N LEU A 14 -11.93 0.54 -7.33
CA LEU A 14 -12.24 0.80 -5.92
C LEU A 14 -10.95 1.20 -5.20
N VAL A 15 -11.06 2.09 -4.21
CA VAL A 15 -9.95 2.43 -3.31
C VAL A 15 -10.32 1.95 -1.92
N ILE A 16 -9.52 1.05 -1.36
CA ILE A 16 -9.77 0.41 -0.07
C ILE A 16 -8.73 0.90 0.93
N THR A 17 -9.16 1.23 2.14
CA THR A 17 -8.25 1.55 3.25
C THR A 17 -8.88 1.20 4.60
N ASP A 18 -8.07 1.07 5.64
CA ASP A 18 -8.52 0.90 7.02
C ASP A 18 -9.19 2.16 7.58
N GLY A 19 -9.78 2.02 8.77
CA GLY A 19 -10.50 3.10 9.43
C GLY A 19 -9.64 4.30 9.85
N TYR A 20 -8.34 4.13 10.08
CA TYR A 20 -7.44 5.22 10.48
C TYR A 20 -7.09 6.10 9.28
N CYS A 21 -6.78 5.49 8.14
CA CYS A 21 -6.44 6.20 6.90
C CYS A 21 -7.67 6.69 6.12
N PHE A 22 -8.87 6.19 6.40
CA PHE A 22 -10.10 6.52 5.64
C PHE A 22 -10.40 8.04 5.56
N PRO A 23 -10.30 8.84 6.63
CA PRO A 23 -10.53 10.29 6.54
C PRO A 23 -9.59 10.99 5.55
N ALA A 24 -8.30 10.64 5.56
CA ALA A 24 -7.30 11.17 4.62
C ALA A 24 -7.60 10.76 3.18
N VAL A 25 -7.89 9.48 2.94
CA VAL A 25 -8.23 8.98 1.59
C VAL A 25 -9.51 9.63 1.07
N ARG A 26 -10.52 9.83 1.92
CA ARG A 26 -11.76 10.53 1.54
C ARG A 26 -11.51 12.01 1.21
N ALA A 27 -10.66 12.69 1.98
CA ALA A 27 -10.29 14.07 1.69
C ALA A 27 -9.52 14.20 0.36
N ALA A 28 -8.60 13.27 0.09
CA ALA A 28 -7.91 13.19 -1.20
C ALA A 28 -8.87 12.95 -2.36
N ALA A 29 -9.80 12.00 -2.19
CA ALA A 29 -10.81 11.69 -3.20
C ALA A 29 -11.68 12.92 -3.52
N ALA A 30 -12.18 13.62 -2.50
CA ALA A 30 -12.95 14.84 -2.69
C ALA A 30 -12.14 15.94 -3.40
N ALA A 31 -10.86 16.11 -3.08
CA ALA A 31 -9.99 17.09 -3.74
C ALA A 31 -9.67 16.75 -5.21
N MET A 32 -9.88 15.50 -5.61
CA MET A 32 -9.68 15.00 -6.98
C MET A 32 -11.00 14.81 -7.75
N ASP A 33 -12.14 15.17 -7.16
CA ASP A 33 -13.48 14.82 -7.68
C ASP A 33 -13.68 13.31 -7.92
N PHE A 34 -12.97 12.48 -7.15
CA PHE A 34 -13.10 11.03 -7.19
C PHE A 34 -14.33 10.59 -6.39
N PRO A 35 -15.17 9.70 -6.93
CA PRO A 35 -16.47 9.38 -6.32
C PRO A 35 -16.32 8.65 -5.00
N GLU A 36 -16.96 9.18 -3.95
CA GLU A 36 -16.95 8.58 -2.61
C GLU A 36 -17.52 7.15 -2.60
N ALA A 37 -18.47 6.83 -3.49
CA ALA A 37 -19.04 5.48 -3.64
C ALA A 37 -18.02 4.42 -4.09
N ALA A 38 -16.88 4.83 -4.64
CA ALA A 38 -15.77 3.94 -4.99
C ALA A 38 -14.75 3.76 -3.85
N LEU A 39 -14.94 4.46 -2.72
CA LEU A 39 -14.14 4.27 -1.52
C LEU A 39 -14.73 3.14 -0.67
N VAL A 40 -13.87 2.26 -0.17
CA VAL A 40 -14.24 1.11 0.65
C VAL A 40 -13.47 1.19 1.95
N ARG A 41 -14.20 1.24 3.07
CA ARG A 41 -13.61 1.18 4.40
C ARG A 41 -13.48 -0.29 4.81
N TYR A 42 -12.25 -0.75 5.00
CA TYR A 42 -11.99 -2.04 5.62
C TYR A 42 -12.32 -1.95 7.12
N PRO A 43 -13.10 -2.91 7.67
CA PRO A 43 -13.40 -2.91 9.09
C PRO A 43 -12.11 -3.20 9.85
N HIS A 44 -11.76 -2.28 10.74
CA HIS A 44 -10.68 -2.46 11.70
C HIS A 44 -11.32 -2.66 13.06
N GLU A 45 -11.09 -3.82 13.66
CA GLU A 45 -11.50 -4.09 15.03
C GLU A 45 -10.23 -4.22 15.87
N PRO A 46 -10.06 -3.41 16.93
CA PRO A 46 -9.06 -3.72 17.94
C PRO A 46 -9.33 -5.14 18.46
N ALA A 47 -8.28 -5.92 18.72
CA ALA A 47 -8.33 -7.34 19.07
C ALA A 47 -9.14 -7.72 20.35
N ALA A 48 -9.93 -6.80 20.92
CA ALA A 48 -10.60 -6.93 22.22
C ALA A 48 -12.11 -6.66 22.22
N CYS A 49 -12.78 -6.50 21.06
CA CYS A 49 -14.24 -6.36 21.02
C CYS A 49 -14.90 -7.58 20.37
N ASP A 50 -15.48 -8.46 21.20
CA ASP A 50 -16.20 -9.68 20.78
C ASP A 50 -17.54 -9.41 20.08
N THR A 51 -17.85 -8.17 19.70
CA THR A 51 -19.01 -7.89 18.87
C THR A 51 -18.83 -6.59 18.07
N PRO A 52 -18.75 -6.67 16.73
CA PRO A 52 -18.76 -5.52 15.85
C PRO A 52 -19.98 -4.64 16.10
N ALA A 53 -19.80 -3.31 16.12
CA ALA A 53 -20.93 -2.37 16.12
C ALA A 53 -21.84 -2.54 14.89
N SER A 54 -21.33 -3.15 13.81
CA SER A 54 -22.06 -3.52 12.59
C SER A 54 -22.78 -4.88 12.68
N GLY A 55 -22.48 -5.71 13.70
CA GLY A 55 -22.92 -7.11 13.79
C GLY A 55 -22.24 -8.07 12.81
N GLU A 56 -21.25 -7.62 12.02
CA GLU A 56 -20.52 -8.42 11.03
C GLU A 56 -19.02 -8.46 11.36
N THR A 57 -18.44 -9.65 11.50
CA THR A 57 -17.00 -9.79 11.79
C THR A 57 -16.16 -9.43 10.57
N THR A 58 -14.89 -9.04 10.78
CA THR A 58 -13.95 -8.76 9.68
C THR A 58 -13.84 -9.93 8.69
N ALA A 59 -13.88 -11.17 9.17
CA ALA A 59 -13.86 -12.36 8.32
C ALA A 59 -15.13 -12.48 7.44
N GLN A 60 -16.31 -12.23 8.00
CA GLN A 60 -17.57 -12.20 7.23
C GLN A 60 -17.54 -11.07 6.19
N TRP A 61 -17.03 -9.90 6.55
CA TRP A 61 -16.85 -8.78 5.64
C TRP A 61 -15.93 -9.17 4.47
N ARG A 62 -14.78 -9.81 4.73
CA ARG A 62 -13.85 -10.28 3.68
C ARG A 62 -14.50 -11.31 2.77
N ALA A 63 -15.21 -12.29 3.31
CA ALA A 63 -15.92 -13.29 2.51
C ALA A 63 -16.95 -12.63 1.55
N ARG A 64 -17.73 -11.66 2.05
CA ARG A 64 -18.65 -10.87 1.22
C ARG A 64 -17.91 -10.02 0.20
N PHE A 65 -16.79 -9.41 0.59
CA PHE A 65 -15.98 -8.58 -0.30
C PHE A 65 -15.40 -9.41 -1.45
N ILE A 66 -14.85 -10.59 -1.17
CA ILE A 66 -14.38 -11.55 -2.19
C ILE A 66 -15.53 -11.96 -3.12
N ALA A 67 -16.72 -12.24 -2.59
CA ALA A 67 -17.90 -12.52 -3.41
C ALA A 67 -18.30 -11.34 -4.32
N ARG A 68 -18.14 -10.10 -3.85
CA ARG A 68 -18.30 -8.90 -4.67
C ARG A 68 -17.23 -8.84 -5.76
N CYS A 69 -15.95 -9.05 -5.43
CA CYS A 69 -14.84 -9.07 -6.37
C CYS A 69 -15.07 -10.07 -7.51
N ARG A 70 -15.57 -11.28 -7.20
CA ARG A 70 -15.96 -12.27 -8.21
C ARG A 70 -17.03 -11.74 -9.16
N ARG A 71 -18.06 -11.06 -8.63
CA ARG A 71 -19.19 -10.54 -9.42
C ARG A 71 -18.79 -9.41 -10.36
N ILE A 72 -17.90 -8.53 -9.92
CA ILE A 72 -17.40 -7.41 -10.72
C ILE A 72 -16.24 -7.83 -11.65
N GLY A 73 -15.80 -9.09 -11.59
CA GLY A 73 -14.67 -9.58 -12.39
C GLY A 73 -13.36 -8.88 -12.03
N LEU A 74 -13.01 -8.83 -10.73
CA LEU A 74 -11.74 -8.26 -10.28
C LEU A 74 -10.58 -8.90 -11.05
N THR A 75 -9.72 -8.08 -11.62
CA THR A 75 -8.52 -8.55 -12.36
C THR A 75 -7.22 -8.23 -11.63
N HIS A 76 -7.17 -7.13 -10.88
CA HIS A 76 -5.96 -6.67 -10.22
C HIS A 76 -6.26 -6.18 -8.80
N LEU A 77 -5.34 -6.47 -7.88
CA LEU A 77 -5.29 -5.90 -6.54
C LEU A 77 -3.94 -5.19 -6.37
N VAL A 78 -3.98 -3.91 -6.03
CA VAL A 78 -2.77 -3.06 -5.96
C VAL A 78 -2.62 -2.50 -4.55
N ALA A 79 -1.49 -2.77 -3.91
CA ALA A 79 -1.06 -2.11 -2.67
C ALA A 79 -0.06 -1.00 -3.02
N ILE A 80 -0.29 0.20 -2.48
CA ILE A 80 0.68 1.29 -2.49
C ILE A 80 0.88 1.69 -1.04
N GLU A 81 2.11 1.53 -0.55
CA GLU A 81 2.51 1.88 0.81
C GLU A 81 1.63 1.25 1.90
N ARG A 82 1.21 0.00 1.66
CA ARG A 82 0.41 -0.74 2.62
C ARG A 82 1.31 -1.69 3.38
N VAL A 83 1.53 -1.42 4.66
CA VAL A 83 2.29 -2.29 5.55
C VAL A 83 1.65 -3.68 5.60
N GLY A 84 2.49 -4.71 5.61
CA GLY A 84 2.10 -6.09 5.85
C GLY A 84 2.86 -6.72 7.01
N PRO A 85 2.43 -7.91 7.45
CA PRO A 85 3.00 -8.58 8.61
C PRO A 85 4.43 -9.05 8.34
N ALA A 86 5.24 -9.05 9.40
CA ALA A 86 6.58 -9.60 9.39
C ALA A 86 6.60 -11.12 9.16
N HIS A 87 7.72 -11.64 8.69
CA HIS A 87 7.91 -13.08 8.53
C HIS A 87 7.67 -13.87 9.82
N THR A 88 7.03 -15.03 9.67
CA THR A 88 7.10 -16.17 10.59
C THR A 88 8.18 -17.15 10.12
N VAL A 89 8.62 -18.06 11.00
CA VAL A 89 9.54 -19.15 10.62
C VAL A 89 8.97 -20.00 9.49
N GLU A 90 7.65 -20.24 9.50
CA GLU A 90 6.99 -20.97 8.42
C GLU A 90 7.03 -20.21 7.09
N SER A 91 6.66 -18.92 7.10
CA SER A 91 6.69 -18.09 5.89
C SER A 91 8.11 -17.96 5.32
N LEU A 92 9.14 -17.89 6.18
CA LEU A 92 10.54 -17.86 5.77
C LEU A 92 10.92 -19.14 5.01
N ARG A 93 10.49 -20.30 5.52
CA ARG A 93 10.76 -21.61 4.91
C ARG A 93 10.03 -21.79 3.58
N GLN A 94 8.86 -21.18 3.41
CA GLN A 94 8.06 -21.23 2.20
C GLN A 94 8.43 -20.17 1.16
N GLN A 95 9.13 -19.10 1.56
CA GLN A 95 9.55 -18.03 0.66
C GLN A 95 10.48 -18.55 -0.44
N ALA A 96 10.14 -18.24 -1.69
CA ALA A 96 10.95 -18.55 -2.86
C ALA A 96 12.32 -17.86 -2.79
N ARG A 97 13.40 -18.63 -2.92
CA ARG A 97 14.78 -18.15 -2.78
C ARG A 97 15.78 -19.08 -3.48
N GLY A 98 17.00 -18.60 -3.67
CA GLY A 98 18.14 -19.42 -4.09
C GLY A 98 18.85 -20.06 -2.89
N GLY A 99 18.51 -21.30 -2.54
CA GLY A 99 19.16 -22.05 -1.46
C GLY A 99 18.28 -22.27 -0.22
N PRO A 100 18.84 -22.83 0.87
CA PRO A 100 18.07 -23.08 2.09
C PRO A 100 17.76 -21.75 2.83
N PRO A 101 16.63 -21.68 3.57
CA PRO A 101 16.31 -20.50 4.37
C PRO A 101 17.32 -20.31 5.52
N PRO A 102 17.74 -19.08 5.85
CA PRO A 102 18.70 -18.79 6.91
C PRO A 102 18.03 -18.83 8.30
N ALA A 103 17.47 -19.98 8.68
CA ALA A 103 16.62 -20.14 9.85
C ALA A 103 17.31 -19.74 11.17
N ASP A 104 18.58 -20.07 11.36
CA ASP A 104 19.32 -19.73 12.58
C ASP A 104 19.53 -18.22 12.71
N SER A 105 19.91 -17.56 11.61
CA SER A 105 20.03 -16.10 11.56
C SER A 105 18.70 -15.41 11.77
N PHE A 106 17.62 -15.97 11.23
CA PHE A 106 16.27 -15.46 11.42
C PHE A 106 15.85 -15.55 12.89
N ALA A 107 15.99 -16.72 13.51
CA ALA A 107 15.63 -16.94 14.91
C ALA A 107 16.44 -16.05 15.87
N ALA A 108 17.68 -15.69 15.52
CA ALA A 108 18.50 -14.77 16.29
C ALA A 108 18.04 -13.30 16.21
N GLN A 109 17.33 -12.91 15.15
CA GLN A 109 16.96 -11.51 14.88
C GLN A 109 15.45 -11.23 15.06
N VAL A 110 14.62 -12.26 14.94
CA VAL A 110 13.16 -12.14 14.97
C VAL A 110 12.62 -12.91 16.15
N ALA A 111 12.24 -12.18 17.20
CA ALA A 111 11.52 -12.75 18.32
C ALA A 111 10.13 -13.24 17.87
N GLU A 112 9.66 -14.33 18.46
CA GLU A 112 8.33 -14.90 18.18
C GLU A 112 7.20 -13.87 18.37
N THR A 113 7.34 -12.98 19.36
CA THR A 113 6.39 -11.88 19.63
C THR A 113 6.36 -10.77 18.58
N SER A 114 7.31 -10.79 17.63
CA SER A 114 7.36 -9.89 16.48
C SER A 114 6.94 -10.58 15.18
N ALA A 115 6.79 -11.91 15.18
CA ALA A 115 6.38 -12.64 13.99
C ALA A 115 4.90 -12.34 13.67
N ASP A 116 4.56 -12.29 12.38
CA ASP A 116 3.21 -12.02 11.88
C ASP A 116 2.58 -10.70 12.33
N ARG A 117 3.41 -9.71 12.69
CA ARG A 117 2.97 -8.37 13.11
C ARG A 117 3.42 -7.30 12.16
N CYS A 118 2.59 -6.27 12.02
CA CYS A 118 2.93 -5.08 11.25
C CYS A 118 3.84 -4.17 12.09
N HIS A 119 4.98 -3.76 11.52
CA HIS A 119 5.91 -2.82 12.16
C HIS A 119 6.11 -1.60 11.27
N ASN A 120 6.39 -0.46 11.89
CA ASN A 120 6.97 0.66 11.16
C ASN A 120 8.49 0.48 10.97
N MET A 121 9.13 1.40 10.26
CA MET A 121 10.57 1.35 9.95
C MET A 121 11.50 1.39 11.17
N ARG A 122 11.00 1.80 12.34
CA ARG A 122 11.74 1.75 13.63
C ARG A 122 11.55 0.42 14.36
N GLY A 123 10.77 -0.51 13.80
CA GLY A 123 10.44 -1.78 14.43
C GLY A 123 9.43 -1.66 15.57
N GLU A 124 8.69 -0.54 15.64
CA GLU A 124 7.59 -0.37 16.58
C GLU A 124 6.34 -1.06 15.98
N PRO A 125 5.59 -1.86 16.77
CA PRO A 125 4.38 -2.48 16.28
C PRO A 125 3.30 -1.45 15.97
N ILE A 126 2.57 -1.66 14.89
CA ILE A 126 1.51 -0.75 14.43
C ILE A 126 0.19 -1.48 14.14
N ASP A 127 0.02 -2.73 14.60
CA ASP A 127 -1.20 -3.53 14.40
C ASP A 127 -2.47 -2.78 14.88
N GLU A 128 -2.36 -1.97 15.93
CA GLU A 128 -3.48 -1.15 16.41
C GLU A 128 -3.93 -0.10 15.38
N PHE A 129 -3.01 0.39 14.54
CA PHE A 129 -3.24 1.49 13.59
C PHE A 129 -3.30 1.02 12.13
N ALA A 130 -3.05 -0.26 11.87
CA ALA A 130 -3.03 -0.86 10.54
C ALA A 130 -4.05 -2.01 10.49
N GLY A 131 -5.08 -1.86 9.66
CA GLY A 131 -6.01 -2.96 9.43
C GLY A 131 -5.36 -4.13 8.71
N ASP A 132 -5.87 -5.33 8.93
CA ASP A 132 -5.40 -6.59 8.33
C ASP A 132 -5.71 -6.73 6.83
N LEU A 133 -5.48 -5.66 6.06
CA LEU A 133 -5.66 -5.60 4.61
C LEU A 133 -4.77 -6.60 3.87
N HIS A 134 -3.66 -7.03 4.50
CA HIS A 134 -2.80 -8.08 3.97
C HIS A 134 -3.55 -9.40 3.73
N LEU A 135 -4.58 -9.69 4.54
CA LEU A 135 -5.42 -10.88 4.36
C LEU A 135 -6.15 -10.86 3.00
N LEU A 136 -6.45 -9.69 2.42
CA LEU A 136 -7.01 -9.63 1.07
C LEU A 136 -6.02 -10.11 0.01
N PHE A 137 -4.72 -9.88 0.21
CA PHE A 137 -3.67 -10.35 -0.71
C PHE A 137 -3.38 -11.85 -0.55
N GLU A 138 -3.74 -12.43 0.59
CA GLU A 138 -3.62 -13.87 0.81
C GLU A 138 -4.87 -14.63 0.35
N GLU A 139 -6.06 -14.09 0.63
CA GLU A 139 -7.33 -14.76 0.36
C GLU A 139 -7.82 -14.59 -1.09
N LEU A 140 -7.66 -13.41 -1.71
CA LEU A 140 -8.18 -13.18 -3.07
C LEU A 140 -7.50 -14.06 -4.13
N PRO A 141 -6.17 -14.21 -4.17
CA PRO A 141 -5.53 -15.08 -5.17
C PRO A 141 -5.90 -16.55 -5.01
N LEU A 142 -6.22 -17.01 -3.79
CA LEU A 142 -6.72 -18.36 -3.56
C LEU A 142 -8.17 -18.52 -4.06
N ALA A 143 -9.01 -17.50 -3.86
CA ALA A 143 -10.42 -17.54 -4.25
C ALA A 143 -10.68 -17.22 -5.73
N LEU A 144 -9.76 -16.50 -6.37
CA LEU A 144 -9.78 -16.00 -7.75
C LEU A 144 -8.36 -16.09 -8.36
N PRO A 145 -7.91 -17.28 -8.81
CA PRO A 145 -6.54 -17.51 -9.29
C PRO A 145 -6.10 -16.66 -10.49
N GLU A 146 -7.04 -16.04 -11.20
CA GLU A 146 -6.80 -15.11 -12.30
C GLU A 146 -6.44 -13.69 -11.86
N VAL A 147 -6.73 -13.32 -10.60
CA VAL A 147 -6.41 -12.00 -10.06
C VAL A 147 -4.90 -11.86 -9.96
N ARG A 148 -4.39 -10.72 -10.43
CA ARG A 148 -2.98 -10.34 -10.30
C ARG A 148 -2.77 -9.35 -9.16
N THR A 149 -1.72 -9.56 -8.38
CA THR A 149 -1.35 -8.67 -7.27
C THR A 149 -0.15 -7.80 -7.64
N ILE A 150 -0.22 -6.51 -7.28
CA ILE A 150 0.87 -5.56 -7.44
C ILE A 150 1.15 -4.91 -6.09
N GLY A 151 2.40 -4.97 -5.62
CA GLY A 151 2.85 -4.24 -4.43
C GLY A 151 3.79 -3.11 -4.80
N VAL A 152 3.60 -1.94 -4.20
CA VAL A 152 4.51 -0.79 -4.29
C VAL A 152 4.93 -0.40 -2.88
N GLY A 153 6.24 -0.36 -2.64
CA GLY A 153 6.82 -0.03 -1.34
C GLY A 153 8.21 0.59 -1.46
N ASP A 154 8.72 1.12 -0.35
CA ASP A 154 10.03 1.75 -0.23
C ASP A 154 10.79 1.32 1.06
N GLY A 155 10.07 0.81 2.07
CA GLY A 155 10.60 0.49 3.39
C GLY A 155 10.88 -0.98 3.67
N ALA A 156 10.48 -1.91 2.80
CA ALA A 156 10.55 -3.37 2.99
C ALA A 156 9.46 -3.97 3.90
N ASN A 157 8.71 -3.15 4.64
CA ASN A 157 7.59 -3.59 5.48
C ASN A 157 6.25 -3.59 4.73
N GLU A 158 6.22 -3.28 3.45
CA GLU A 158 5.00 -3.20 2.64
C GLU A 158 4.64 -4.51 1.95
N ILE A 159 3.35 -4.71 1.71
CA ILE A 159 2.82 -5.77 0.88
C ILE A 159 3.49 -5.75 -0.51
N GLY A 160 3.99 -6.90 -0.94
CA GLY A 160 4.79 -7.08 -2.15
C GLY A 160 6.27 -7.31 -1.87
N MET A 161 6.80 -6.81 -0.75
CA MET A 161 8.20 -6.96 -0.39
C MET A 161 8.57 -8.41 -0.06
N GLY A 162 7.59 -9.26 0.29
CA GLY A 162 7.80 -10.68 0.54
C GLY A 162 8.32 -11.50 -0.66
N VAL A 163 8.33 -10.91 -1.87
CA VAL A 163 8.99 -11.54 -3.04
C VAL A 163 10.52 -11.48 -2.95
N ILE A 164 11.07 -10.55 -2.18
CA ILE A 164 12.51 -10.37 -1.99
C ILE A 164 12.94 -11.23 -0.79
N PRO A 165 13.98 -12.08 -0.92
CA PRO A 165 14.46 -12.91 0.19
C PRO A 165 14.69 -12.09 1.46
N TRP A 166 14.17 -12.58 2.59
CA TRP A 166 14.22 -11.89 3.88
C TRP A 166 15.63 -11.37 4.24
N GLU A 167 16.66 -12.17 4.02
CA GLU A 167 18.06 -11.85 4.32
C GLU A 167 18.62 -10.72 3.44
N ASP A 168 18.10 -10.54 2.23
CA ASP A 168 18.51 -9.47 1.33
C ASP A 168 17.88 -8.14 1.75
N LEU A 169 16.63 -8.16 2.22
CA LEU A 169 15.99 -6.98 2.82
C LEU A 169 16.63 -6.64 4.16
N SER A 170 16.72 -7.62 5.06
CA SER A 170 17.25 -7.46 6.41
C SER A 170 18.67 -6.87 6.39
N ARG A 171 19.57 -7.34 5.52
CA ARG A 171 20.95 -6.82 5.45
C ARG A 171 21.05 -5.37 4.94
N ARG A 172 20.03 -4.87 4.24
CA ARG A 172 19.98 -3.50 3.71
C ARG A 172 19.34 -2.53 4.70
N LEU A 173 18.57 -3.04 5.65
CA LEU A 173 18.03 -2.26 6.76
C LEU A 173 19.09 -2.05 7.83
N SER A 174 19.08 -0.87 8.45
CA SER A 174 20.00 -0.52 9.54
C SER A 174 19.30 -0.64 10.90
N GLY A 175 20.00 -1.16 11.89
CA GLY A 175 19.53 -1.27 13.28
C GLY A 175 19.00 -2.64 13.67
N GLU A 176 18.74 -2.83 14.97
CA GLU A 176 18.33 -4.11 15.56
C GLU A 176 16.96 -4.60 15.07
N GLN A 177 16.14 -3.70 14.53
CA GLN A 177 14.83 -4.02 13.96
C GLN A 177 14.90 -4.66 12.57
N ALA A 178 16.07 -4.64 11.91
CA ALA A 178 16.26 -5.07 10.53
C ALA A 178 15.72 -6.48 10.23
N GLY A 179 15.72 -7.38 11.22
CA GLY A 179 15.14 -8.72 11.06
C GLY A 179 13.61 -8.77 11.11
N ARG A 180 12.96 -7.91 11.90
CA ARG A 180 11.49 -7.98 12.18
C ARG A 180 10.63 -7.02 11.35
N VAL A 181 11.24 -6.13 10.59
CA VAL A 181 10.54 -5.18 9.70
C VAL A 181 10.10 -5.80 8.36
N PRO A 182 10.87 -6.68 7.69
CA PRO A 182 10.51 -7.18 6.37
C PRO A 182 9.15 -7.89 6.31
N CYS A 183 8.28 -7.41 5.42
CA CYS A 183 6.95 -7.96 5.19
C CYS A 183 7.01 -9.29 4.45
N ARG A 184 6.19 -10.26 4.89
CA ARG A 184 6.16 -11.61 4.34
C ARG A 184 5.27 -11.80 3.12
N VAL A 185 4.41 -10.84 2.81
CA VAL A 185 3.36 -11.01 1.80
C VAL A 185 3.93 -10.67 0.41
N PRO A 186 4.05 -11.65 -0.50
CA PRO A 186 4.50 -11.40 -1.86
C PRO A 186 3.37 -10.89 -2.75
N CYS A 187 3.74 -10.30 -3.88
CA CYS A 187 2.83 -9.99 -4.99
C CYS A 187 3.36 -10.63 -6.28
N ASP A 188 2.50 -10.81 -7.28
CA ASP A 188 2.91 -11.25 -8.62
C ASP A 188 3.91 -10.26 -9.25
N PHE A 189 3.69 -8.97 -8.99
CA PHE A 189 4.56 -7.88 -9.40
C PHE A 189 4.87 -6.98 -8.21
N THR A 190 6.14 -6.60 -8.05
CA THR A 190 6.58 -5.68 -7.00
C THR A 190 7.37 -4.53 -7.60
N ILE A 191 7.01 -3.30 -7.24
CA ILE A 191 7.71 -2.07 -7.62
C ILE A 191 8.36 -1.50 -6.35
N VAL A 192 9.69 -1.47 -6.33
CA VAL A 192 10.44 -0.76 -5.29
C VAL A 192 10.70 0.67 -5.77
N ALA A 193 10.35 1.66 -4.95
CA ALA A 193 10.54 3.08 -5.25
C ALA A 193 11.28 3.79 -4.10
N GLY A 194 11.70 5.04 -4.33
CA GLY A 194 12.26 5.88 -3.26
C GLY A 194 11.20 6.47 -2.32
N VAL A 195 9.97 6.62 -2.81
CA VAL A 195 8.73 6.91 -2.09
C VAL A 195 7.63 6.16 -2.83
N SER A 196 6.75 5.43 -2.15
CA SER A 196 5.80 4.54 -2.81
C SER A 196 4.80 5.29 -3.68
N ASN A 197 4.47 6.53 -3.31
CA ASN A 197 3.68 7.43 -4.16
C ASN A 197 4.30 7.62 -5.55
N TRP A 198 5.63 7.72 -5.64
CA TRP A 198 6.32 7.81 -6.94
C TRP A 198 6.17 6.54 -7.76
N GLY A 199 6.21 5.37 -7.12
CA GLY A 199 5.89 4.09 -7.76
C GLY A 199 4.44 4.05 -8.27
N GLY A 200 3.50 4.59 -7.49
CA GLY A 200 2.11 4.77 -7.90
C GLY A 200 1.93 5.71 -9.10
N TYR A 201 2.68 6.82 -9.13
CA TYR A 201 2.72 7.74 -10.27
C TYR A 201 3.30 7.08 -11.51
N ALA A 202 4.42 6.37 -11.37
CA ALA A 202 5.06 5.64 -12.46
C ALA A 202 4.15 4.55 -13.02
N LEU A 203 3.41 3.83 -12.17
CA LEU A 203 2.44 2.82 -12.60
C LEU A 203 1.28 3.45 -13.39
N ALA A 204 0.73 4.58 -12.92
CA ALA A 204 -0.31 5.31 -13.63
C ALA A 204 0.18 5.84 -14.98
N ALA A 205 1.39 6.40 -15.00
CA ALA A 205 2.06 6.93 -16.18
C ALA A 205 2.35 5.83 -17.21
N GLY A 206 2.92 4.71 -16.77
CA GLY A 206 3.18 3.54 -17.60
C GLY A 206 1.90 2.97 -18.20
N PHE A 207 0.84 2.83 -17.41
CA PHE A 207 -0.47 2.42 -17.92
C PHE A 207 -0.98 3.37 -19.01
N ALA A 208 -1.03 4.68 -18.73
CA ALA A 208 -1.52 5.68 -19.66
C ALA A 208 -0.67 5.69 -20.95
N TYR A 209 0.66 5.61 -20.82
CA TYR A 209 1.57 5.55 -21.96
C TYR A 209 1.33 4.32 -22.83
N ARG A 210 1.25 3.11 -22.24
CA ARG A 210 1.02 1.89 -23.04
C ARG A 210 -0.36 1.80 -23.65
N ARG A 211 -1.35 2.52 -23.11
CA ARG A 211 -2.70 2.61 -23.66
C ARG A 211 -2.90 3.78 -24.61
N GLU A 212 -1.88 4.60 -24.85
CA GLU A 212 -1.98 5.85 -25.63
C GLU A 212 -3.02 6.83 -25.04
N LEU A 213 -3.14 6.84 -23.71
CA LEU A 213 -4.09 7.63 -22.92
C LEU A 213 -3.38 8.67 -22.04
N ARG A 214 -2.23 9.21 -22.48
CA ARG A 214 -1.42 10.18 -21.71
C ARG A 214 -2.21 11.42 -21.27
N GLN A 215 -3.21 11.84 -22.06
CA GLN A 215 -4.12 12.94 -21.75
C GLN A 215 -4.87 12.76 -20.42
N LEU A 216 -5.04 11.52 -19.95
CA LEU A 216 -5.66 11.25 -18.65
C LEU A 216 -4.81 11.73 -17.46
N LEU A 217 -3.53 12.02 -17.70
CA LEU A 217 -2.60 12.56 -16.69
C LEU A 217 -2.62 14.09 -16.65
N GLU A 218 -3.21 14.78 -17.64
CA GLU A 218 -3.25 16.25 -17.68
C GLU A 218 -3.81 16.90 -16.41
N PRO A 219 -4.91 16.40 -15.79
CA PRO A 219 -5.46 16.99 -14.56
C PRO A 219 -4.57 16.85 -13.32
N HIS A 220 -3.55 16.00 -13.39
CA HIS A 220 -2.64 15.70 -12.28
C HIS A 220 -1.40 16.60 -12.32
N THR A 221 -1.57 17.91 -12.38
CA THR A 221 -0.47 18.89 -12.31
C THR A 221 0.14 18.95 -10.91
N ALA A 222 1.30 19.61 -10.77
CA ALA A 222 1.89 19.87 -9.45
C ALA A 222 0.92 20.64 -8.53
N ALA A 223 0.25 21.67 -9.05
CA ALA A 223 -0.76 22.41 -8.31
C ALA A 223 -1.92 21.52 -7.84
N SER A 224 -2.34 20.57 -8.67
CA SER A 224 -3.35 19.56 -8.31
C SER A 224 -2.87 18.65 -7.18
N GLN A 225 -1.66 18.09 -7.28
CA GLN A 225 -1.08 17.26 -6.22
C GLN A 225 -0.91 18.01 -4.90
N HIS A 226 -0.50 19.29 -4.96
CA HIS A 226 -0.38 20.12 -3.75
C HIS A 226 -1.73 20.31 -3.06
N ARG A 227 -2.80 20.60 -3.83
CA ARG A 227 -4.16 20.73 -3.28
C ARG A 227 -4.63 19.43 -2.61
N VAL A 228 -4.34 18.28 -3.23
CA VAL A 228 -4.68 16.96 -2.67
C VAL A 228 -3.95 16.73 -1.35
N LEU A 229 -2.63 16.95 -1.30
CA LEU A 229 -1.83 16.79 -0.09
C LEU A 229 -2.33 17.69 1.05
N ARG A 230 -2.60 18.96 0.75
CA ARG A 230 -3.18 19.89 1.73
C ARG A 230 -4.54 19.45 2.23
N ALA A 231 -5.42 18.96 1.35
CA ALA A 231 -6.73 18.45 1.76
C ALA A 231 -6.61 17.24 2.69
N MET A 232 -5.66 16.33 2.43
CA MET A 232 -5.38 15.17 3.29
C MET A 232 -4.96 15.59 4.71
N VAL A 233 -4.12 16.63 4.82
CA VAL A 233 -3.66 17.14 6.12
C VAL A 233 -4.76 17.94 6.83
N GLU A 234 -5.37 18.91 6.14
CA GLU A 234 -6.32 19.87 6.74
C GLU A 234 -7.68 19.24 7.07
N ARG A 235 -8.14 18.25 6.28
CA ARG A 235 -9.48 17.65 6.41
C ARG A 235 -9.45 16.17 6.79
N GLY A 236 -8.31 15.51 6.60
CA GLY A 236 -8.11 14.06 6.75
C GLY A 236 -7.19 13.65 7.91
N PRO A 237 -7.02 14.54 8.89
CA PRO A 237 -5.80 14.77 9.71
C PRO A 237 -4.59 13.86 9.42
N ALA A 238 -4.12 13.82 8.16
CA ALA A 238 -2.97 13.00 7.78
C ALA A 238 -1.70 13.47 8.51
N VAL A 239 -0.90 12.50 8.96
CA VAL A 239 0.38 12.71 9.66
C VAL A 239 1.48 12.11 8.80
N ASP A 240 2.57 12.86 8.61
CA ASP A 240 3.76 12.35 7.93
C ASP A 240 4.51 11.37 8.86
N GLY A 241 4.85 10.19 8.34
CA GLY A 241 5.43 9.08 9.12
C GLY A 241 6.85 9.31 9.63
N VAL A 242 7.60 10.24 9.02
CA VAL A 242 8.97 10.59 9.36
C VAL A 242 8.98 11.74 10.37
N THR A 243 8.27 12.84 10.06
CA THR A 243 8.22 14.03 10.93
C THR A 243 7.32 13.84 12.15
N ARG A 244 6.35 12.92 12.08
CA ARG A 244 5.27 12.71 13.06
C ARG A 244 4.40 13.96 13.25
N GLN A 245 4.31 14.82 12.24
CA GLN A 245 3.53 16.06 12.26
C GLN A 245 2.42 16.05 11.21
N GLN A 246 1.33 16.76 11.50
CA GLN A 246 0.28 17.08 10.53
C GLN A 246 0.75 18.22 9.64
N THR A 247 1.70 17.94 8.76
CA THR A 247 2.26 18.91 7.83
C THR A 247 2.19 18.35 6.41
N ALA A 248 2.19 19.23 5.41
CA ALA A 248 2.11 18.87 4.00
C ALA A 248 3.47 18.41 3.45
N THR A 249 4.08 17.41 4.12
CA THR A 249 5.26 16.68 3.68
C THR A 249 4.89 15.23 3.41
N VAL A 250 5.75 14.53 2.67
CA VAL A 250 5.66 13.09 2.44
C VAL A 250 7.04 12.52 2.67
N ASP A 251 7.16 11.52 3.54
CA ASP A 251 8.44 10.94 4.00
C ASP A 251 9.47 11.98 4.47
N GLY A 252 8.99 13.07 5.08
CA GLY A 252 9.81 14.18 5.53
C GLY A 252 10.33 15.09 4.42
N LEU A 253 9.95 14.85 3.16
CA LEU A 253 10.29 15.71 2.03
C LEU A 253 9.35 16.91 1.97
N SER A 254 9.90 18.09 1.68
CA SER A 254 9.07 19.25 1.31
C SER A 254 8.27 18.95 0.05
N PHE A 255 7.18 19.69 -0.18
CA PHE A 255 6.35 19.49 -1.37
C PHE A 255 7.16 19.60 -2.68
N ASP A 256 8.11 20.55 -2.75
CA ASP A 256 8.94 20.78 -3.93
C ASP A 256 9.88 19.59 -4.22
N GLU A 257 10.47 19.01 -3.17
CA GLU A 257 11.29 17.80 -3.30
C GLU A 257 10.43 16.58 -3.67
N TYR A 258 9.28 16.43 -3.02
CA TYR A 258 8.35 15.34 -3.23
C TYR A 258 7.77 15.32 -4.66
N ILE A 259 7.44 16.48 -5.22
CA ILE A 259 6.78 16.58 -6.53
C ILE A 259 7.75 16.46 -7.71
N ALA A 260 9.06 16.66 -7.49
CA ALA A 260 10.05 16.68 -8.56
C ALA A 260 10.06 15.39 -9.42
N PRO A 261 10.05 14.16 -8.87
CA PRO A 261 9.97 12.95 -9.69
C PRO A 261 8.70 12.85 -10.54
N TRP A 262 7.58 13.42 -10.07
CA TRP A 262 6.36 13.46 -10.85
C TRP A 262 6.48 14.45 -12.02
N LEU A 263 7.09 15.61 -11.82
CA LEU A 263 7.40 16.55 -12.91
C LEU A 263 8.31 15.91 -13.96
N ASP A 264 9.30 15.14 -13.55
CA ASP A 264 10.20 14.41 -14.46
C ASP A 264 9.44 13.39 -15.31
N ILE A 265 8.54 12.62 -14.70
CA ILE A 265 7.65 11.68 -15.41
C ILE A 265 6.76 12.43 -16.41
N ARG A 266 6.19 13.57 -16.02
CA ARG A 266 5.36 14.38 -16.94
C ARG A 266 6.15 14.91 -18.13
N ARG A 267 7.37 15.42 -17.89
CA ARG A 267 8.27 15.89 -18.94
C ARG A 267 8.68 14.78 -19.89
N ALA A 268 8.94 13.57 -19.38
CA ALA A 268 9.24 12.40 -20.20
C ALA A 268 8.05 11.93 -21.06
N LEU A 269 6.84 12.40 -20.77
CA LEU A 269 5.60 12.08 -21.50
C LEU A 269 5.05 13.28 -22.31
N ASP A 270 5.84 14.34 -22.47
CA ASP A 270 5.45 15.58 -23.16
C ASP A 270 4.15 16.21 -22.61
N LEU A 271 3.92 16.09 -21.29
CA LEU A 271 2.80 16.73 -20.62
C LEU A 271 3.17 18.13 -20.15
N VAL A 272 2.33 19.12 -20.44
CA VAL A 272 2.49 20.51 -20.01
C VAL A 272 2.32 20.61 -18.48
N GLU A 273 3.08 21.50 -17.83
CA GLU A 273 2.97 21.78 -16.39
C GLU A 273 1.64 22.42 -15.98
#